data_AF-A0A537P425-F1
#
_entry.id   AF-A0A537P425-F1
#
_cell.length_a   1.000
_cell.length_b   1.000
_cell.length_c   1.000
_cell.angle_alpha   90.00
_cell.angle_beta   90.00
_cell.angle_gamma   90.00
#
_symmetry.space_group_name_H-M   'P 1'
#
loop_
_entity.id
_entity.type
_entity.pdbx_description
1 polymer ?
#
loop_
_entity_poly.entity_id
_entity_poly.type
_entity_poly.pdbx_seq_one_letter_code
_entity_poly.pdbx_strand_id
1 'polypeptide(L)' 'MTIALTDAKSAAAASARAAPRDSSFDDAASDEALIRRIAAKDQLAMRTLFARYRIPLYRWLLRIVRDETAAEDLL' A
#
# COMPACT_ATOMS: atom_id res chain seq x y z
N MET A 1 -5.83 23.67 42.33
CA MET A 1 -4.54 22.97 42.48
C MET A 1 -4.53 21.82 41.49
N THR A 2 -3.82 22.01 40.38
CA THR A 2 -3.66 21.12 39.22
C THR A 2 -2.54 20.12 39.47
N ILE A 3 -2.78 18.81 39.27
CA ILE A 3 -1.71 17.84 39.00
C ILE A 3 -2.17 16.91 37.87
N ALA A 4 -1.35 16.89 36.82
CA ALA A 4 -1.43 16.03 35.67
C ALA A 4 -1.04 14.59 36.02
N LEU A 5 -1.64 13.62 35.34
CA LEU A 5 -1.07 12.29 35.20
C LEU A 5 -0.99 11.95 33.72
N THR A 6 0.23 12.08 33.19
CA THR A 6 0.63 11.81 31.81
C THR A 6 0.90 10.33 31.60
N ASP A 7 0.63 9.91 30.36
CA ASP A 7 1.31 8.84 29.62
C ASP A 7 1.22 7.38 30.10
N ALA A 8 0.05 6.78 29.87
CA ALA A 8 -0.06 5.35 29.56
C ALA A 8 0.31 5.02 28.09
N LYS A 9 0.80 5.99 27.31
CA LYS A 9 1.06 5.87 25.86
C LYS A 9 2.52 5.50 25.54
N SER A 10 3.12 4.60 26.33
CA SER A 10 4.47 4.07 26.01
C SER A 10 4.54 2.56 25.78
N ALA A 11 3.43 1.82 25.95
CA ALA A 11 3.40 0.39 25.63
C ALA A 11 3.18 0.09 24.13
N ALA A 12 2.70 1.05 23.34
CA ALA A 12 2.43 0.87 21.91
C ALA A 12 3.67 1.03 21.01
N ALA A 13 4.80 1.49 21.56
CA ALA A 13 6.03 1.72 20.78
C ALA A 13 6.85 0.44 20.50
N ALA A 14 6.52 -0.69 21.14
CA ALA A 14 7.30 -1.92 21.02
C ALA A 14 6.90 -2.82 19.83
N SER A 15 5.76 -2.57 19.16
CA SER A 15 5.30 -3.40 18.03
C SER A 15 5.80 -2.93 16.66
N ALA A 16 6.67 -1.91 16.62
CA ALA A 16 7.15 -1.31 15.36
C ALA A 16 8.50 -1.88 14.87
N ARG A 17 9.02 -2.95 15.49
CA ARG A 17 10.34 -3.52 15.15
C ARG A 17 10.29 -4.98 14.68
N ALA A 18 9.14 -5.45 14.22
CA ALA A 18 9.05 -6.71 13.48
C ALA A 18 9.58 -6.51 12.05
N ALA A 19 10.48 -7.40 11.62
CA ALA A 19 11.34 -7.28 10.46
C ALA A 19 10.61 -7.08 9.11
N PRO A 20 11.25 -6.44 8.11
CA PRO A 20 10.63 -6.20 6.81
C PRO A 20 11.00 -7.28 5.79
N ARG A 21 10.48 -8.51 5.88
CA ARG A 21 10.80 -9.58 4.91
C ARG A 21 9.68 -10.64 4.83
N ASP A 22 8.63 -10.35 4.05
CA ASP A 22 7.96 -11.29 3.10
C ASP A 22 6.66 -10.72 2.49
N SER A 23 6.24 -9.50 2.87
CA SER A 23 4.96 -8.94 2.42
C SER A 23 4.82 -8.86 0.89
N SER A 24 5.90 -8.64 0.15
CA SER A 24 5.86 -8.61 -1.32
C SER A 24 5.56 -9.97 -1.96
N PHE A 25 5.96 -11.08 -1.33
CA PHE A 25 5.69 -12.43 -1.85
C PHE A 25 4.25 -12.86 -1.52
N ASP A 26 3.77 -12.56 -0.31
CA ASP A 26 2.36 -12.73 0.05
C ASP A 26 1.44 -11.86 -0.81
N ASP A 27 1.88 -10.64 -1.13
CA ASP A 27 1.17 -9.75 -2.05
C ASP A 27 1.17 -10.32 -3.47
N ALA A 28 2.28 -10.85 -3.97
CA ALA A 28 2.35 -11.47 -5.30
C ALA A 28 1.43 -12.71 -5.42
N ALA A 29 1.38 -13.56 -4.39
CA ALA A 29 0.45 -14.68 -4.33
C ALA A 29 -1.02 -14.22 -4.29
N SER A 30 -1.30 -13.10 -3.60
CA SER A 30 -2.61 -12.46 -3.58
C SER A 30 -2.98 -11.84 -4.94
N ASP A 31 -2.02 -11.24 -5.62
CA ASP A 31 -2.24 -10.56 -6.90
C ASP A 31 -2.48 -11.57 -8.05
N GLU A 32 -1.76 -12.70 -8.04
CA GLU A 32 -2.02 -13.85 -8.91
C GLU A 32 -3.47 -14.33 -8.75
N ALA A 33 -3.98 -14.42 -7.52
CA ALA A 33 -5.37 -14.78 -7.24
C ALA A 33 -6.36 -13.71 -7.75
N LEU A 34 -6.03 -12.42 -7.62
CA LEU A 34 -6.84 -11.32 -8.17
C LEU A 34 -6.87 -11.37 -9.71
N ILE A 35 -5.75 -11.64 -10.37
CA ILE A 35 -5.67 -11.75 -11.84
C ILE A 35 -6.55 -12.91 -12.35
N ARG A 36 -6.55 -14.05 -11.67
CA ARG A 36 -7.44 -15.18 -12.01
C ARG A 36 -8.92 -14.81 -11.88
N ARG A 37 -9.28 -14.03 -10.86
CA ARG A 37 -10.65 -13.51 -10.68
C ARG A 37 -11.02 -12.46 -11.74
N ILE A 38 -10.08 -11.61 -12.14
CA ILE A 38 -10.25 -10.65 -13.25
C ILE A 38 -10.50 -11.39 -14.57
N ALA A 39 -9.82 -12.51 -14.83
CA ALA A 39 -10.10 -13.33 -16.00
C ALA A 39 -11.54 -13.87 -16.02
N ALA A 40 -12.14 -14.07 -14.84
CA ALA A 40 -13.57 -14.38 -14.67
C ALA A 40 -14.49 -13.14 -14.71
N LYS A 41 -13.99 -11.97 -15.12
CA LYS A 41 -14.69 -10.67 -15.17
C LYS A 41 -15.13 -10.12 -13.82
N ASP A 42 -14.45 -10.49 -12.74
CA ASP A 42 -14.72 -9.92 -11.41
C ASP A 42 -14.22 -8.47 -11.30
N GLN A 43 -15.16 -7.53 -11.31
CA GLN A 43 -14.88 -6.10 -11.22
C GLN A 43 -14.32 -5.69 -9.85
N LEU A 44 -14.66 -6.42 -8.78
CA LEU A 44 -14.15 -6.14 -7.45
C LEU A 44 -12.67 -6.49 -7.37
N ALA A 45 -12.28 -7.64 -7.94
CA ALA A 45 -10.88 -8.04 -8.05
C ALA A 45 -10.06 -7.02 -8.85
N MET A 46 -10.61 -6.49 -9.95
CA MET A 46 -9.97 -5.44 -10.74
C MET A 46 -9.71 -4.17 -9.91
N ARG A 47 -10.72 -3.69 -9.18
CA ARG A 47 -10.60 -2.48 -8.34
C ARG A 47 -9.58 -2.66 -7.23
N THR A 48 -9.56 -3.83 -6.59
CA THR A 48 -8.59 -4.14 -5.53
C THR A 48 -7.17 -4.15 -6.06
N LEU A 49 -6.93 -4.79 -7.21
CA LEU A 49 -5.63 -4.81 -7.86
C LEU A 49 -5.19 -3.38 -8.23
N PHE A 50 -6.07 -2.59 -8.87
CA PHE A 50 -5.77 -1.22 -9.24
C PHE A 50 -5.43 -0.34 -8.02
N ALA A 51 -6.22 -0.42 -6.95
CA ALA A 51 -6.00 0.37 -5.73
C ALA A 51 -4.64 0.06 -5.07
N ARG A 52 -4.21 -1.21 -5.11
CA ARG A 52 -2.91 -1.66 -4.58
C ARG A 52 -1.74 -1.16 -5.43
N TYR A 53 -1.88 -1.21 -6.76
CA TYR A 53 -0.80 -0.87 -7.69
C TYR A 53 -0.70 0.61 -8.05
N ARG A 54 -1.73 1.44 -7.78
CA ARG A 54 -1.71 2.86 -8.16
C ARG A 54 -0.49 3.61 -7.63
N ILE A 55 -0.12 3.39 -6.35
CA ILE A 55 0.97 4.14 -5.71
C ILE A 55 2.33 3.68 -6.24
N PRO A 56 2.63 2.37 -6.31
CA PRO A 56 3.85 1.90 -6.98
C PRO A 56 3.97 2.38 -8.44
N LEU A 57 2.89 2.33 -9.23
CA LEU A 57 2.87 2.81 -10.62
C LEU A 57 3.11 4.31 -10.71
N TYR A 58 2.41 5.11 -9.91
CA TYR A 58 2.61 6.55 -9.84
C TYR A 58 4.07 6.90 -9.51
N ARG A 59 4.65 6.24 -8.50
CA ARG A 59 6.05 6.49 -8.11
C ARG A 59 7.05 6.05 -9.17
N TRP A 60 6.76 4.96 -9.87
CA TRP A 60 7.56 4.53 -11.02
C TRP A 60 7.51 5.55 -12.16
N LEU A 61 6.31 6.02 -12.47
CA LEU A 61 6.04 6.98 -13.53
C LEU A 61 6.67 8.35 -13.24
N LEU A 62 6.49 8.86 -12.01
CA LEU A 62 7.14 10.09 -11.54
C LEU A 62 8.66 10.00 -11.63
N ARG A 63 9.25 8.81 -11.42
CA ARG A 63 10.70 8.62 -11.51
C ARG A 63 11.22 8.70 -12.95
N ILE A 64 10.38 8.35 -13.93
CA ILE A 64 10.71 8.40 -15.36
C ILE A 64 10.45 9.79 -15.92
N VAL A 65 9.25 10.32 -15.68
CA VAL A 65 8.77 11.56 -16.28
C VAL A 65 9.33 12.79 -15.56
N ARG A 66 9.63 12.67 -14.26
CA ARG A 66 10.16 13.74 -13.38
C ARG A 66 9.28 15.00 -13.33
N ASP A 67 8.03 14.88 -13.74
CA ASP A 67 6.99 15.89 -13.69
C ASP A 67 5.77 15.26 -13.02
N GLU A 68 5.25 15.93 -11.99
CA GLU A 68 4.11 15.48 -11.20
C GLU A 68 2.81 15.50 -12.01
N THR A 69 2.61 16.55 -12.80
CA THR A 69 1.38 16.74 -13.59
C THR A 69 1.27 15.72 -14.72
N ALA A 70 2.36 15.50 -15.44
CA ALA A 70 2.40 14.47 -16.48
C ALA A 70 2.35 13.04 -15.89
N ALA A 71 2.80 12.83 -14.66
CA ALA A 71 2.66 11.55 -13.97
C ALA A 71 1.22 11.27 -13.49
N GLU A 72 0.43 12.32 -13.19
CA GLU A 72 -0.99 12.19 -12.88
C GLU A 72 -1.83 11.91 -14.13
N ASP A 73 -1.56 12.57 -15.25
CA ASP A 73 -2.31 12.40 -16.51
C ASP A 73 -2.16 11.01 -17.16
N LEU A 74 -1.04 10.33 -16.93
CA LEU A 74 -0.74 9.01 -17.50
C LEU A 74 -1.28 7.84 -16.67
N LEU A 75 -1.94 8.12 -15.55
CA LEU A 75 -2.41 7.13 -14.58
C LEU A 75 -3.90 6.80 -14.77
#